data_AF-A0A8H6QHV5-F1
#
_entry.id   AF-A0A8H6QHV5-F1
#
_cell.length_a   1.000
_cell.length_b   1.000
_cell.length_c   1.000
_cell.angle_alpha   90.00
_cell.angle_beta   90.00
_cell.angle_gamma   90.00
#
_symmetry.space_group_name_H-M   'P 1'
#
loop_
_entity.id
_entity.type
_entity.pdbx_description
1 polymer ?
#
loop_
_entity_poly.entity_id
_entity_poly.type
_entity_poly.pdbx_seq_one_letter_code
_entity_poly.pdbx_strand_id
1 'polypeptide(L)'
;MDQQPPVQPQQHPPPSLTNPRFTLELEFVSSLANPYYLSHLAVTYPNLLGISKSGDDGNTGTEASDPEAQAFAAYLAYLYSYWKTPEYAQFLTHPGATLRALRLLQEEDFRRDIIRPQVIEALAGTGLEDAQGGQNVEAGDTGHNEGDQGTQQDKENTASKT
;
A
#
# COMPACT_ATOMS: atom_id res chain seq x y z
N MET A 1 -5.60 3.93 -48.73
CA MET A 1 -4.73 2.96 -48.01
C MET A 1 -3.82 3.80 -47.14
N ASP A 2 -4.37 4.34 -46.05
CA ASP A 2 -3.58 5.03 -45.04
C ASP A 2 -2.92 3.96 -44.18
N GLN A 3 -1.66 3.69 -44.48
CA GLN A 3 -0.82 2.82 -43.68
C GLN A 3 -0.58 3.48 -42.33
N GLN A 4 -1.16 2.88 -41.30
CA GLN A 4 -0.79 3.07 -39.91
C GLN A 4 0.74 2.82 -39.76
N PRO A 5 1.52 3.76 -39.19
CA PRO A 5 2.95 3.55 -39.00
C PRO A 5 3.20 2.36 -38.05
N PRO A 6 4.35 1.66 -38.22
CA PRO A 6 4.63 0.42 -37.51
C PRO A 6 4.67 0.65 -36.00
N VAL A 7 3.94 -0.20 -35.27
CA VAL A 7 4.01 -0.34 -33.81
C VAL A 7 5.45 -0.71 -33.42
N GLN A 8 6.25 0.30 -33.08
CA GLN A 8 7.59 0.08 -32.52
C GLN A 8 7.46 -0.66 -31.18
N PRO A 9 8.32 -1.64 -30.89
CA PRO A 9 8.35 -2.28 -29.58
C PRO A 9 8.56 -1.21 -28.52
N GLN A 10 7.67 -1.16 -27.52
CA GLN A 10 7.55 -0.17 -26.44
C GLN A 10 8.90 0.39 -25.96
N GLN A 11 9.43 1.41 -26.65
CA GLN A 11 10.43 2.28 -26.07
C GLN A 11 9.67 3.32 -25.27
N HIS A 12 9.77 3.21 -23.95
CA HIS A 12 9.19 4.15 -23.02
C HIS A 12 9.62 5.58 -23.42
N PRO A 13 8.68 6.53 -23.57
CA PRO A 13 9.02 7.88 -23.99
C PRO A 13 10.03 8.49 -23.02
N PRO A 14 10.93 9.36 -23.48
CA PRO A 14 11.90 9.99 -22.60
C PRO A 14 11.15 10.77 -21.49
N PRO A 15 11.65 10.73 -20.24
CA PRO A 15 11.05 11.48 -19.13
C PRO A 15 11.21 12.97 -19.40
N SER A 16 10.20 13.56 -20.03
CA SER A 16 10.18 14.96 -20.40
C SER A 16 8.87 15.57 -19.98
N LEU A 17 8.94 16.54 -19.07
CA LEU A 17 7.81 17.37 -18.63
C LEU A 17 7.21 18.21 -19.78
N THR A 18 7.90 18.28 -20.93
CA THR A 18 7.37 18.90 -22.16
C THR A 18 6.39 17.99 -22.88
N ASN A 19 6.40 16.68 -22.61
CA ASN A 19 5.48 15.74 -23.24
C ASN A 19 4.16 15.69 -22.44
N PRO A 20 3.02 16.09 -23.03
CA PRO A 20 1.75 16.18 -22.29
C PRO A 20 1.29 14.82 -21.76
N ARG A 21 1.61 13.73 -22.46
CA ARG A 21 1.29 12.37 -22.01
C ARG A 21 2.03 12.02 -20.72
N PHE A 22 3.33 12.37 -20.65
CA PHE A 22 4.13 12.12 -19.45
C PHE A 22 3.56 12.86 -18.24
N THR A 23 3.22 14.14 -18.42
CA THR A 23 2.63 14.97 -17.35
C THR A 23 1.30 14.41 -16.87
N LEU A 24 0.40 14.00 -17.78
CA LEU A 24 -0.88 13.40 -17.41
C LEU A 24 -0.69 12.05 -16.69
N GLU A 25 0.20 11.20 -17.18
CA GLU A 25 0.53 9.92 -16.53
C GLU A 25 1.12 10.17 -15.14
N LEU A 26 2.00 11.16 -14.98
CA LEU A 26 2.61 11.54 -13.71
C LEU A 26 1.56 12.02 -12.71
N GLU A 27 0.70 12.96 -13.11
CA GLU A 27 -0.36 13.49 -12.25
C GLU A 27 -1.33 12.39 -11.81
N PHE A 28 -1.71 11.52 -12.75
CA PHE A 28 -2.56 10.37 -12.45
C PHE A 28 -1.87 9.40 -11.48
N VAL A 29 -0.61 9.03 -11.73
CA VAL A 29 0.13 8.09 -10.87
C VAL A 29 0.40 8.68 -9.49
N SER A 30 0.64 9.99 -9.43
CA SER A 30 0.76 10.74 -8.18
C SER A 30 -0.56 10.73 -7.39
N SER A 31 -1.71 10.87 -8.06
CA SER A 31 -3.01 10.83 -7.37
C SER A 31 -3.34 9.45 -6.78
N LEU A 32 -2.81 8.36 -7.35
CA LEU A 32 -2.95 7.01 -6.78
C LEU A 32 -2.26 6.84 -5.42
N ALA A 33 -1.32 7.73 -5.05
CA ALA A 33 -0.74 7.74 -3.71
C ALA A 33 -1.77 8.11 -2.63
N ASN A 34 -2.83 8.83 -3.01
CA ASN A 34 -3.90 9.22 -2.09
C ASN A 34 -4.95 8.09 -1.99
N PRO A 35 -5.10 7.44 -0.83
CA PRO A 35 -6.04 6.33 -0.65
C PRO A 35 -7.50 6.76 -0.87
N TYR A 36 -7.87 8.00 -0.56
CA TYR A 36 -9.22 8.52 -0.79
C TYR A 36 -9.55 8.66 -2.27
N TYR A 37 -8.56 8.94 -3.12
CA TYR A 37 -8.77 8.97 -4.57
C TYR A 37 -9.08 7.57 -5.11
N LEU A 38 -8.42 6.54 -4.57
CA LEU A 38 -8.71 5.16 -4.95
C LEU A 38 -10.12 4.73 -4.52
N SER A 39 -10.55 5.16 -3.33
CA SER A 39 -11.94 4.96 -2.88
C SER A 39 -12.93 5.61 -3.84
N HIS A 40 -12.66 6.85 -4.25
CA HIS A 40 -13.48 7.55 -5.24
C HIS A 40 -13.54 6.80 -6.58
N LEU A 41 -12.41 6.29 -7.09
CA LEU A 41 -12.39 5.47 -8.31
C LEU A 41 -13.28 4.23 -8.22
N ALA A 42 -13.27 3.55 -7.07
CA ALA A 42 -14.09 2.36 -6.86
C ALA A 42 -15.60 2.67 -6.80
N VAL A 43 -15.99 3.80 -6.22
CA VAL A 43 -17.40 4.22 -6.14
C VAL A 43 -17.89 4.78 -7.47
N THR A 44 -17.09 5.58 -8.16
CA THR A 44 -17.49 6.27 -9.39
C THR A 44 -17.40 5.39 -10.62
N TYR A 45 -16.43 4.46 -10.67
CA TYR A 45 -16.19 3.59 -11.83
C TYR A 45 -16.13 2.10 -11.44
N PRO A 46 -17.20 1.53 -10.84
CA PRO A 46 -17.20 0.13 -10.38
C PRO A 46 -17.04 -0.88 -11.53
N ASN A 47 -17.57 -0.57 -12.72
CA ASN A 47 -17.40 -1.41 -13.91
C ASN A 47 -15.97 -1.39 -14.45
N LEU A 48 -15.29 -0.24 -14.38
CA LEU A 48 -13.90 -0.09 -14.82
C LEU A 48 -12.93 -0.87 -13.94
N LEU A 49 -13.20 -0.94 -12.63
CA LEU A 49 -12.43 -1.74 -11.70
C LEU A 49 -12.86 -3.22 -11.66
N GLY A 50 -13.93 -3.60 -12.37
CA GLY A 50 -14.45 -4.97 -12.37
C GLY A 50 -15.16 -5.38 -11.07
N ILE A 51 -15.60 -4.42 -10.24
CA ILE A 51 -16.20 -4.67 -8.91
C ILE A 51 -17.66 -5.15 -9.03
N SER A 52 -18.37 -4.73 -10.09
CA SER A 52 -19.81 -4.97 -10.25
C SER A 52 -20.21 -6.44 -10.44
N LYS A 53 -19.28 -7.34 -10.79
CA LYS A 53 -19.56 -8.79 -10.92
C LYS A 53 -19.42 -9.49 -9.57
N SER A 54 -20.41 -9.33 -8.69
CA SER A 54 -20.47 -10.10 -7.43
C SER A 54 -21.81 -10.80 -7.18
N GLY A 55 -22.73 -10.79 -8.14
CA GLY A 55 -23.97 -11.54 -8.06
C GLY A 55 -24.30 -12.19 -9.39
N ASP A 56 -24.62 -13.48 -9.31
CA ASP A 56 -25.54 -14.21 -10.18
C ASP A 56 -24.96 -15.18 -11.22
N ASP A 57 -25.15 -16.45 -10.85
CA ASP A 57 -25.47 -17.65 -11.61
C ASP A 57 -24.55 -18.19 -12.72
N GLY A 58 -24.23 -19.47 -12.54
CA GLY A 58 -23.52 -20.28 -13.50
C GLY A 58 -24.24 -20.36 -14.84
N ASN A 59 -23.42 -20.59 -15.88
CA ASN A 59 -23.81 -20.87 -17.26
C ASN A 59 -24.04 -19.64 -18.17
N THR A 60 -22.97 -18.92 -18.49
CA THR A 60 -22.65 -18.60 -19.90
C THR A 60 -21.13 -18.64 -20.10
N GLY A 61 -20.66 -19.54 -20.97
CA GLY A 61 -19.28 -19.58 -21.44
C GLY A 61 -18.97 -18.41 -22.38
N THR A 62 -18.90 -17.20 -21.84
CA THR A 62 -18.48 -16.00 -22.55
C THR A 62 -17.30 -15.38 -21.81
N GLU A 63 -16.13 -15.93 -22.11
CA GLU A 63 -14.77 -15.46 -21.78
C GLU A 63 -14.52 -14.04 -22.33
N ALA A 64 -15.18 -13.05 -21.75
CA ALA A 64 -14.81 -11.66 -21.94
C ALA A 64 -15.09 -10.93 -20.63
N SER A 65 -14.07 -10.80 -19.79
CA SER A 65 -13.97 -9.67 -18.87
C SER A 65 -14.35 -8.40 -19.65
N ASP A 66 -15.09 -7.48 -19.03
CA ASP A 66 -15.46 -6.23 -19.68
C ASP A 66 -14.20 -5.62 -20.33
N PRO A 67 -14.22 -5.37 -21.65
CA PRO A 67 -13.01 -5.00 -22.39
C PRO A 67 -12.36 -3.73 -21.82
N GLU A 68 -13.17 -2.85 -21.22
CA GLU A 68 -12.76 -1.64 -20.54
C GLU A 68 -12.02 -1.93 -19.22
N ALA A 69 -12.51 -2.87 -18.42
CA ALA A 69 -11.85 -3.28 -17.17
C ALA A 69 -10.50 -3.97 -17.47
N GLN A 70 -10.47 -4.80 -18.51
CA GLN A 70 -9.25 -5.47 -18.95
C GLN A 70 -8.23 -4.46 -19.51
N ALA A 71 -8.69 -3.49 -20.31
CA ALA A 71 -7.83 -2.42 -20.82
C ALA A 71 -7.26 -1.55 -19.68
N PHE A 72 -8.08 -1.26 -18.67
CA PHE A 72 -7.63 -0.51 -17.49
C PHE A 72 -6.59 -1.28 -16.68
N ALA A 73 -6.81 -2.57 -16.42
CA ALA A 73 -5.83 -3.41 -15.75
C ALA A 73 -4.49 -3.48 -16.52
N ALA A 74 -4.54 -3.63 -17.85
CA ALA A 74 -3.35 -3.59 -18.70
C ALA A 74 -2.64 -2.23 -18.65
N TYR A 75 -3.39 -1.13 -18.56
CA TYR A 75 -2.84 0.20 -18.40
C TYR A 75 -2.14 0.39 -17.04
N LEU A 76 -2.72 -0.11 -15.95
CA LEU A 76 -2.07 -0.09 -14.64
C LEU A 76 -0.77 -0.92 -14.63
N ALA A 77 -0.75 -2.06 -15.32
CA ALA A 77 0.45 -2.88 -15.48
C ALA A 77 1.54 -2.14 -16.26
N TYR A 78 1.16 -1.41 -17.32
CA TYR A 78 2.06 -0.51 -18.03
C TYR A 78 2.63 0.58 -17.12
N LEU A 79 1.79 1.23 -16.31
CA LEU A 79 2.25 2.26 -15.37
C LEU A 79 3.21 1.67 -14.33
N TYR A 80 2.90 0.50 -13.77
CA TYR A 80 3.76 -0.14 -12.78
C TYR A 80 5.15 -0.48 -13.34
N SER A 81 5.25 -1.03 -14.56
CA SER A 81 6.55 -1.33 -15.18
C SER A 81 7.34 -0.07 -15.53
N TYR A 82 6.64 0.97 -15.98
CA TYR A 82 7.22 2.24 -16.40
C TYR A 82 7.71 3.09 -15.23
N TRP A 83 6.96 3.19 -14.14
CA TRP A 83 7.31 4.03 -12.97
C TRP A 83 8.21 3.32 -11.95
N LYS A 84 8.43 2.01 -12.10
CA LYS A 84 9.36 1.23 -11.26
C LYS A 84 10.83 1.51 -11.58
N THR A 85 11.13 1.96 -12.79
CA THR A 85 12.50 2.27 -13.21
C THR A 85 12.97 3.59 -12.58
N PRO A 86 14.22 3.64 -12.09
CA PRO A 86 14.72 4.77 -11.29
C PRO A 86 14.73 6.10 -12.07
N GLU A 87 14.84 6.05 -13.39
CA GLU A 87 14.84 7.22 -14.27
C GLU A 87 13.51 7.98 -14.26
N TYR A 88 12.40 7.29 -13.97
CA TYR A 88 11.06 7.89 -13.94
C TYR A 88 10.57 8.06 -12.50
N ALA A 89 10.93 7.13 -11.60
CA ALA A 89 10.58 7.19 -10.19
C ALA A 89 11.05 8.49 -9.50
N GLN A 90 12.12 9.12 -9.99
CA GLN A 90 12.63 10.39 -9.46
C GLN A 90 11.62 11.55 -9.52
N PHE A 91 10.61 11.49 -10.40
CA PHE A 91 9.58 12.51 -10.51
C PHE A 91 8.41 12.30 -9.54
N LEU A 92 8.36 11.15 -8.86
CA LEU A 92 7.32 10.86 -7.89
C LEU A 92 7.68 11.46 -6.52
N THR A 93 6.75 12.20 -5.94
CA THR A 93 6.89 12.73 -4.57
C THR A 93 6.87 11.62 -3.52
N HIS A 94 6.07 10.57 -3.74
CA HIS A 94 5.88 9.47 -2.81
C HIS A 94 6.02 8.11 -3.53
N PRO A 95 7.23 7.73 -3.99
CA PRO A 95 7.43 6.53 -4.80
C PRO A 95 6.95 5.25 -4.09
N GLY A 96 7.14 5.14 -2.77
CA GLY A 96 6.69 3.98 -2.00
C GLY A 96 5.16 3.82 -1.98
N ALA A 97 4.43 4.89 -1.67
CA ALA A 97 2.97 4.86 -1.59
C ALA A 97 2.33 4.61 -2.97
N THR A 98 2.81 5.32 -4.00
CA THR A 98 2.37 5.15 -5.38
C THR A 98 2.60 3.73 -5.89
N LEU A 99 3.81 3.18 -5.75
CA LEU A 99 4.11 1.84 -6.23
C LEU A 99 3.35 0.76 -5.45
N ARG A 100 3.13 0.97 -4.15
CA ARG A 100 2.28 0.09 -3.34
C ARG A 100 0.84 0.12 -3.84
N ALA A 101 0.26 1.30 -4.05
CA ALA A 101 -1.09 1.45 -4.58
C ALA A 101 -1.25 0.80 -5.97
N LEU A 102 -0.31 1.06 -6.89
CA LEU A 102 -0.30 0.43 -8.21
C LEU A 102 -0.22 -1.10 -8.14
N ARG A 103 0.59 -1.65 -7.24
CA ARG A 103 0.69 -3.10 -7.03
C ARG A 103 -0.63 -3.67 -6.51
N LEU A 104 -1.22 -3.04 -5.49
CA LEU A 104 -2.47 -3.49 -4.88
C LEU A 104 -3.65 -3.40 -5.86
N LEU A 105 -3.73 -2.34 -6.66
CA LEU A 105 -4.77 -2.18 -7.68
C LEU A 105 -4.74 -3.28 -8.76
N GLN A 106 -3.63 -3.98 -8.96
CA GLN A 106 -3.61 -5.14 -9.86
C GLN A 106 -4.35 -6.35 -9.27
N GLU A 107 -4.48 -6.45 -7.95
CA GLU A 107 -5.23 -7.52 -7.29
C GLU A 107 -6.73 -7.22 -7.33
N GLU A 108 -7.51 -8.18 -7.86
CA GLU A 108 -8.95 -8.00 -8.03
C GLU A 108 -9.68 -7.93 -6.68
N ASP A 109 -9.23 -8.72 -5.70
CA ASP A 109 -9.78 -8.71 -4.34
C ASP A 109 -9.60 -7.34 -3.69
N PHE A 110 -8.43 -6.73 -3.85
CA PHE A 110 -8.19 -5.39 -3.34
C PHE A 110 -9.09 -4.36 -4.02
N ARG A 111 -9.29 -4.43 -5.35
CA ARG A 111 -10.21 -3.53 -6.08
C ARG A 111 -11.63 -3.61 -5.52
N ARG A 112 -12.10 -4.80 -5.14
CA ARG A 112 -13.42 -4.99 -4.52
C ARG A 112 -13.48 -4.44 -3.10
N ASP A 113 -12.39 -4.58 -2.37
CA ASP A 113 -12.32 -4.26 -0.94
C ASP A 113 -12.00 -2.80 -0.63
N ILE A 114 -11.45 -2.05 -1.60
CA ILE A 114 -11.07 -0.64 -1.45
C ILE A 114 -12.25 0.31 -1.19
N ILE A 115 -13.48 -0.14 -1.47
CA ILE A 115 -14.69 0.59 -1.09
C ILE A 115 -14.89 0.63 0.43
N ARG A 116 -14.28 -0.31 1.17
CA ARG A 116 -14.40 -0.41 2.62
C ARG A 116 -13.51 0.64 3.31
N PRO A 117 -14.04 1.45 4.24
CA PRO A 117 -13.27 2.45 4.96
C PRO A 117 -12.02 1.89 5.67
N GLN A 118 -12.09 0.67 6.20
CA GLN A 118 -10.99 0.03 6.92
C GLN A 118 -9.76 -0.21 6.01
N VAL A 119 -10.00 -0.50 4.72
CA VAL A 119 -8.92 -0.71 3.74
C VAL A 119 -8.24 0.61 3.41
N ILE A 120 -9.03 1.70 3.33
CA ILE A 120 -8.52 3.06 3.10
C ILE A 120 -7.69 3.54 4.29
N GLU A 121 -8.16 3.33 5.51
CA GLU A 121 -7.41 3.66 6.75
C GLU A 121 -6.11 2.87 6.86
N ALA A 122 -6.14 1.57 6.54
CA ALA A 122 -4.95 0.73 6.51
C ALA A 122 -3.94 1.20 5.44
N LEU A 123 -4.43 1.70 4.30
CA LEU A 123 -3.58 2.23 3.23
C LEU A 123 -3.03 3.63 3.53
N ALA A 124 -3.81 4.48 4.22
CA ALA A 124 -3.42 5.81 4.66
C ALA A 124 -2.32 5.80 5.74
N GLY A 125 -1.99 4.63 6.29
CA GLY A 125 -1.05 4.50 7.39
C GLY A 125 -1.66 4.84 8.76
N THR A 126 -2.91 5.31 8.80
CA THR A 126 -3.62 5.66 10.03
C THR A 126 -4.04 4.44 10.86
N GLY A 127 -3.87 3.22 10.33
CA GLY A 127 -4.27 1.97 10.97
C GLY A 127 -3.19 1.20 11.74
N LEU A 128 -1.93 1.68 11.80
CA LEU A 128 -0.83 0.98 12.48
C LEU A 128 0.17 1.90 13.22
N GLU A 129 -0.25 3.09 13.65
CA GLU A 129 0.58 3.95 14.51
C GLU A 129 0.27 3.79 16.02
N ASP A 130 -0.80 3.08 16.39
CA ASP A 130 -1.16 2.84 17.81
C ASP A 130 -0.64 1.51 18.40
N ALA A 131 0.32 0.82 17.76
CA ALA A 131 0.80 -0.48 18.25
C ALA A 131 2.32 -0.73 18.20
N GLN A 132 3.16 0.30 18.05
CA GLN A 132 4.63 0.15 18.22
C GLN A 132 5.24 1.32 19.00
N GLY A 133 4.89 1.40 20.28
CA GLY A 133 5.63 2.15 21.29
C GLY A 133 6.19 1.19 22.35
N GLY A 134 7.48 0.84 22.21
CA GLY A 134 8.31 0.38 23.34
C GLY A 134 8.38 -1.14 23.59
N GLN A 135 9.09 -1.87 22.74
CA GLN A 135 9.96 -2.96 23.23
C GLN A 135 11.39 -2.59 22.89
N ASN A 136 11.98 -1.77 23.76
CA ASN A 136 13.41 -1.54 23.75
C ASN A 136 14.09 -2.75 24.38
N VAL A 137 15.04 -3.31 23.65
CA VAL A 137 15.77 -4.52 23.99
C VAL A 137 16.92 -4.10 24.89
N GLU A 138 16.75 -4.19 26.21
CA GLU A 138 17.85 -3.98 27.15
C GLU A 138 18.54 -5.31 27.46
N ALA A 139 19.48 -5.67 26.58
CA ALA A 139 20.60 -6.53 26.93
C ALA A 139 21.66 -5.64 27.58
N GLY A 140 21.68 -5.63 28.91
CA GLY A 140 22.66 -4.94 29.74
C GLY A 140 23.15 -5.85 30.85
N ASP A 141 24.07 -6.75 30.49
CA ASP A 141 24.98 -7.42 31.42
C ASP A 141 25.75 -6.36 32.20
N THR A 142 25.53 -6.24 33.52
CA THR A 142 26.41 -5.48 34.41
C THR A 142 26.38 -6.08 35.82
N GLY A 143 27.42 -6.88 36.10
CA GLY A 143 28.20 -6.86 37.33
C GLY A 143 27.46 -6.84 38.68
N HIS A 144 27.29 -8.02 39.26
CA HIS A 144 27.19 -8.18 40.71
C HIS A 144 28.54 -7.83 41.36
N ASN A 145 28.61 -6.72 42.10
CA ASN A 145 29.43 -6.64 43.32
C ASN A 145 29.05 -5.40 44.13
N GLU A 146 28.48 -5.58 45.31
CA GLU A 146 28.62 -4.63 46.40
C GLU A 146 28.45 -5.39 47.71
N GLY A 147 29.55 -5.42 48.47
CA GLY A 147 29.55 -5.88 49.84
C GLY A 147 29.37 -4.71 50.81
N ASP A 148 29.13 -5.13 52.05
CA ASP A 148 29.60 -4.51 53.28
C ASP A 148 28.70 -3.46 53.99
N GLN A 149 28.57 -3.71 55.30
CA GLN A 149 28.00 -2.91 56.40
C GLN A 149 26.47 -2.88 56.47
N GLY A 150 25.79 -3.27 57.55
CA GLY A 150 26.21 -3.46 58.93
C GLY A 150 25.29 -2.65 59.85
N THR A 151 24.75 -3.34 60.87
CA THR A 151 24.25 -2.81 62.17
C THR A 151 22.74 -2.52 62.33
N GLN A 152 22.08 -3.39 63.13
CA GLN A 152 21.12 -3.18 64.26
C GLN A 152 19.90 -2.25 64.03
N GLN A 153 18.72 -2.39 64.63
CA GLN A 153 18.09 -3.14 65.71
C GLN A 153 16.59 -2.98 65.39
N ASP A 154 15.71 -3.94 65.64
CA ASP A 154 14.76 -3.75 66.74
C ASP A 154 14.06 -5.05 67.12
N LYS A 155 13.85 -5.15 68.42
CA LYS A 155 13.31 -6.28 69.16
C LYS A 155 11.78 -6.29 69.15
N GLU A 156 11.28 -7.45 69.54
CA GLU A 156 10.10 -7.62 70.39
C GLU A 156 8.72 -7.56 69.70
N ASN A 157 8.16 -8.73 69.42
CA ASN A 157 6.86 -9.04 70.00
C ASN A 157 6.77 -10.51 70.41
N THR A 158 6.44 -10.68 71.68
CA THR A 158 6.28 -11.92 72.44
C THR A 158 4.86 -12.45 72.37
N ALA A 159 4.71 -13.75 72.70
CA ALA A 159 3.53 -14.40 73.29
C ALA A 159 2.32 -14.68 72.37
N SER A 160 1.67 -15.85 72.36
CA SER A 160 1.77 -17.05 73.20
C SER A 160 1.11 -18.23 72.49
N LYS A 161 1.62 -19.43 72.71
CA LYS A 161 0.85 -20.67 72.65
C LYS A 161 1.23 -21.51 73.87
N THR A 162 0.35 -21.48 74.87
CA THR A 162 -0.09 -22.56 75.78
C THR A 162 -0.87 -21.94 76.92
#